data_AF-A0A845GH95-F1
#
_entry.id   AF-A0A845GH95-F1
#
_cell.length_a   1.000
_cell.length_b   1.000
_cell.length_c   1.000
_cell.angle_alpha   90.00
_cell.angle_beta   90.00
_cell.angle_gamma   90.00
#
_symmetry.space_group_name_H-M   'P 1'
#
loop_
_entity.id
_entity.type
_entity.pdbx_description
1 polymer ?
#
loop_
_entity_poly.entity_id
_entity_poly.type
_entity_poly.pdbx_seq_one_letter_code
_entity_poly.pdbx_strand_id
1 'polypeptide(L)'
;MQLNDARQISEMQLAPQMGYGQLELPFLFFQRVLPDGRLELRSPGGYQTYASPADVCDVIPGTMLKVRAMPRQVFLARLALPHNEIGKPPGVECYASASVLYVEKDRWGRVDRTFVWFDDDELNDAEAAWPGPIHPDDRAAVASQARRACMPVVTPKGGASYSASQGTAASASNAAYAARRFFEAAMQGSDVLVSALAGIGASKSATPASINRLLYKLGD
;
A
#
# COMPACT_ATOMS: atom_id res chain seq x y z
N MET A 1 -8.47 18.38 10.50
CA MET A 1 -8.38 17.01 11.05
C MET A 1 -6.95 16.52 10.92
N GLN A 2 -6.20 16.50 12.02
CA GLN A 2 -4.80 16.08 12.02
C GLN A 2 -4.77 14.54 12.07
N LEU A 3 -4.37 13.89 10.97
CA LEU A 3 -4.29 12.42 10.86
C LEU A 3 -3.40 11.75 11.93
N ASN A 4 -2.60 12.54 12.65
CA ASN A 4 -1.69 12.13 13.70
C ASN A 4 -2.10 12.62 15.11
N ASP A 5 -3.36 13.05 15.33
CA ASP A 5 -3.83 13.37 16.68
C ASP A 5 -3.90 12.08 17.52
N ALA A 6 -3.03 11.97 18.52
CA ALA A 6 -2.96 10.84 19.45
C ALA A 6 -4.31 10.51 20.09
N ARG A 7 -5.18 11.51 20.30
CA ARG A 7 -6.53 11.31 20.83
C ARG A 7 -7.45 10.63 19.80
N GLN A 8 -7.44 11.08 18.55
CA GLN A 8 -8.24 10.45 17.48
C GLN A 8 -7.72 9.04 17.16
N ILE A 9 -6.41 8.84 17.21
CA ILE A 9 -5.79 7.51 17.12
C ILE A 9 -6.27 6.60 18.27
N SER A 10 -6.34 7.12 19.49
CA SER A 10 -6.87 6.39 20.65
C SER A 10 -8.37 6.11 20.53
N GLU A 11 -9.16 7.01 19.95
CA GLU A 11 -10.60 6.83 19.70
C GLU A 11 -10.84 5.75 18.61
N MET A 12 -10.03 5.71 17.55
CA MET A 12 -10.05 4.62 16.55
C MET A 12 -9.62 3.27 17.14
N GLN A 13 -8.80 3.27 18.20
CA GLN A 13 -8.41 2.05 18.92
C GLN A 13 -9.45 1.56 19.95
N LEU A 14 -10.43 2.39 20.33
CA LEU A 14 -11.47 2.04 21.32
C LEU A 14 -12.59 1.18 20.73
N ALA A 15 -12.98 1.38 19.47
CA ALA A 15 -14.03 0.58 18.82
C ALA A 15 -13.72 -0.93 18.78
N PRO A 16 -12.47 -1.37 18.49
CA PRO A 16 -12.06 -2.77 18.59
C PRO A 16 -12.16 -3.36 20.00
N GLN A 17 -11.95 -2.56 21.06
CA GLN A 17 -12.03 -3.04 22.46
C GLN A 17 -13.47 -3.34 22.90
N MET A 18 -14.47 -2.76 22.21
CA MET A 18 -15.89 -2.98 22.49
C MET A 18 -16.52 -4.10 21.65
N GLY A 19 -15.71 -4.93 20.96
CA GLY A 19 -16.21 -6.06 20.17
C GLY A 19 -16.76 -5.71 18.79
N TYR A 20 -16.62 -4.44 18.36
CA TYR A 20 -16.98 -4.01 17.01
C TYR A 20 -15.78 -4.17 16.07
N GLY A 21 -15.74 -5.29 15.33
CA GLY A 21 -15.03 -5.37 14.05
C GLY A 21 -13.49 -5.36 14.09
N GLN A 22 -12.90 -5.75 12.95
CA GLN A 22 -11.47 -5.97 12.75
C GLN A 22 -10.61 -4.78 13.19
N LEU A 23 -9.46 -5.07 13.83
CA LEU A 23 -8.38 -4.13 14.15
C LEU A 23 -8.12 -3.20 12.96
N GLU A 24 -8.57 -1.96 13.06
CA GLU A 24 -8.30 -0.90 12.10
C GLU A 24 -7.08 -0.11 12.57
N LEU A 25 -6.13 0.13 11.68
CA LEU A 25 -4.93 0.89 12.02
C LEU A 25 -5.09 2.37 11.69
N PRO A 26 -4.40 3.26 12.42
CA PRO A 26 -4.62 4.70 12.38
C PRO A 26 -3.91 5.40 11.21
N PHE A 27 -3.83 4.79 10.04
CA PHE A 27 -3.25 5.44 8.87
C PHE A 27 -4.11 5.22 7.65
N LEU A 28 -4.12 6.25 6.82
CA LEU A 28 -5.00 6.40 5.69
C LEU A 28 -4.14 6.72 4.46
N PHE A 29 -4.41 6.04 3.36
CA PHE A 29 -3.75 6.29 2.08
C PHE A 29 -4.55 7.27 1.27
N PHE A 30 -3.88 8.26 0.69
CA PHE A 30 -4.45 9.11 -0.34
C PHE A 30 -4.95 8.27 -1.52
N GLN A 31 -6.18 8.53 -1.94
CA GLN A 31 -6.81 7.88 -3.08
C GLN A 31 -6.93 8.84 -4.26
N ARG A 32 -7.59 9.97 -4.04
CA ARG A 32 -7.85 11.00 -5.05
C ARG A 32 -8.26 12.32 -4.42
N VAL A 33 -8.27 13.37 -5.24
CA VAL A 33 -8.91 14.66 -4.91
C VAL A 33 -10.34 14.62 -5.43
N LEU A 34 -11.30 14.98 -4.58
CA LEU A 34 -12.72 15.11 -4.90
C LEU A 34 -13.00 16.43 -5.64
N PRO A 35 -14.14 16.55 -6.35
CA PRO A 35 -14.52 17.78 -7.06
C PRO A 35 -14.63 19.02 -6.15
N ASP A 36 -14.93 18.81 -4.87
CA ASP A 36 -15.01 19.87 -3.86
C ASP A 36 -13.65 20.22 -3.22
N GLY A 37 -12.56 19.66 -3.76
CA GLY A 37 -11.19 19.90 -3.32
C GLY A 37 -10.75 19.10 -2.10
N ARG A 38 -11.61 18.24 -1.52
CA ARG A 38 -11.23 17.36 -0.40
C ARG A 38 -10.46 16.14 -0.89
N LEU A 39 -9.61 15.59 -0.03
CA LEU A 39 -8.88 14.34 -0.27
C LEU A 39 -9.74 13.16 0.18
N GLU A 40 -9.93 12.16 -0.69
CA GLU A 40 -10.44 10.84 -0.28
C GLU A 40 -9.27 10.02 0.25
N LEU A 41 -9.43 9.50 1.47
CA LEU A 41 -8.42 8.67 2.14
C LEU A 41 -9.04 7.33 2.56
N ARG A 42 -8.27 6.25 2.46
CA ARG A 42 -8.72 4.90 2.84
C ARG A 42 -7.75 4.16 3.74
N SER A 43 -8.28 3.42 4.72
CA SER A 43 -7.48 2.56 5.60
C SER A 43 -7.27 1.18 4.98
N PRO A 44 -6.27 0.40 5.44
CA PRO A 44 -6.13 -1.01 5.06
C PRO A 44 -7.35 -1.88 5.41
N GLY A 45 -8.19 -1.44 6.36
CA GLY A 45 -9.42 -2.12 6.75
C GLY A 45 -10.62 -1.79 5.86
N GLY A 46 -10.44 -0.90 4.87
CA GLY A 46 -11.51 -0.50 3.95
C GLY A 46 -12.35 0.69 4.42
N TYR A 47 -12.06 1.26 5.60
CA TYR A 47 -12.68 2.51 6.04
C TYR A 47 -12.29 3.66 5.11
N GLN A 48 -13.26 4.54 4.87
CA GLN A 48 -13.15 5.68 3.98
C GLN A 48 -13.43 6.95 4.77
N THR A 49 -12.58 7.97 4.60
CA THR A 49 -12.77 9.29 5.18
C THR A 49 -12.33 10.39 4.22
N TYR A 50 -12.68 11.63 4.56
CA TYR A 50 -12.40 12.81 3.75
C TYR A 50 -11.70 13.87 4.58
N ALA A 51 -10.66 14.48 4.03
CA ALA A 51 -9.90 15.53 4.69
C ALA A 51 -9.65 16.71 3.76
N SER A 52 -9.65 17.94 4.28
CA SER A 52 -9.17 19.09 3.51
C SER A 52 -7.67 18.93 3.26
N PRO A 53 -7.12 19.27 2.08
CA PRO A 53 -5.68 19.28 1.87
C PRO A 53 -4.93 20.14 2.90
N ALA A 54 -5.56 21.22 3.37
CA ALA A 54 -5.00 22.11 4.40
C ALA A 54 -4.96 21.49 5.80
N ASP A 55 -5.76 20.45 6.05
CA ASP A 55 -5.80 19.72 7.32
C ASP A 55 -4.77 18.58 7.38
N VAL A 56 -4.24 18.16 6.24
CA VAL A 56 -3.37 16.98 6.15
C VAL A 56 -1.91 17.41 6.03
N CYS A 57 -1.31 17.76 7.16
CA CYS A 57 0.07 18.25 7.20
C CYS A 57 1.16 17.17 6.98
N ASP A 58 0.80 15.87 7.00
CA ASP A 58 1.76 14.75 6.97
C ASP A 58 1.41 13.69 5.92
N VAL A 59 1.10 14.07 4.67
CA VAL A 59 0.95 13.08 3.57
C VAL A 59 2.32 12.67 3.05
N ILE A 60 2.67 11.39 3.18
CA ILE A 60 3.75 10.81 2.37
C ILE A 60 3.24 10.74 0.92
N PRO A 61 3.88 11.42 -0.05
CA PRO A 61 3.45 11.36 -1.44
C PRO A 61 3.57 9.92 -1.95
N GLY A 62 2.42 9.31 -2.26
CA GLY A 62 2.33 8.01 -2.92
C GLY A 62 2.08 8.19 -4.41
N THR A 63 2.67 7.32 -5.24
CA THR A 63 2.34 7.25 -6.66
C THR A 63 1.14 6.31 -6.83
N MET A 64 0.02 6.83 -7.33
CA MET A 64 -1.12 5.99 -7.70
C MET A 64 -0.71 4.98 -8.77
N LEU A 65 -1.06 3.71 -8.56
CA LEU A 65 -0.81 2.66 -9.53
C LEU A 65 -1.82 2.74 -10.67
N LYS A 66 -1.35 3.11 -11.87
CA LYS A 66 -2.15 3.12 -13.11
C LYS A 66 -2.22 1.73 -13.74
N VAL A 67 -3.41 1.35 -14.19
CA VAL A 67 -3.73 0.04 -14.78
C VAL A 67 -4.80 0.17 -15.86
N ARG A 68 -4.97 -0.86 -16.69
CA ARG A 68 -6.12 -1.02 -17.58
C ARG A 68 -7.13 -1.96 -16.92
N ALA A 69 -8.34 -1.45 -16.68
CA ALA A 69 -9.42 -2.20 -16.04
C ALA A 69 -10.65 -2.23 -16.94
N MET A 70 -11.45 -3.29 -16.84
CA MET A 70 -12.70 -3.41 -17.60
C MET A 70 -13.81 -2.62 -16.91
N PRO A 71 -14.44 -1.64 -17.58
CA PRO A 71 -15.57 -0.89 -17.02
C PRO A 71 -16.75 -1.79 -16.71
N ARG A 72 -17.57 -1.40 -15.73
CA ARG A 72 -18.73 -2.19 -15.26
C ARG A 72 -19.69 -2.53 -16.40
N GLN A 73 -20.04 -1.55 -17.22
CA GLN A 73 -20.98 -1.73 -18.33
C GLN A 73 -20.45 -2.75 -19.36
N VAL A 74 -19.16 -2.67 -19.70
CA VAL A 74 -18.50 -3.61 -20.61
C VAL A 74 -18.47 -5.01 -20.01
N PHE A 75 -18.16 -5.13 -18.71
CA PHE A 75 -18.16 -6.40 -18.02
C PHE A 75 -19.55 -7.06 -18.01
N LEU A 76 -20.61 -6.30 -17.69
CA LEU A 76 -21.98 -6.78 -17.72
C LEU A 76 -22.43 -7.19 -19.14
N ALA A 77 -22.07 -6.41 -20.16
CA ALA A 77 -22.35 -6.75 -21.56
C ALA A 77 -21.68 -8.08 -21.95
N ARG A 78 -20.45 -8.31 -21.49
CA ARG A 78 -19.74 -9.58 -21.73
C ARG A 78 -20.36 -10.76 -21.00
N LEU A 79 -20.89 -10.58 -19.80
CA LEU A 79 -21.61 -11.63 -19.08
C LEU A 79 -22.91 -12.04 -19.79
N ALA A 80 -23.48 -11.14 -20.59
CA ALA A 80 -24.68 -11.41 -21.40
C ALA A 80 -24.38 -12.10 -22.74
N LEU A 81 -23.11 -12.28 -23.12
CA LEU A 81 -22.74 -12.97 -24.36
C LEU A 81 -23.08 -14.47 -24.30
N PRO A 82 -23.38 -15.08 -25.46
CA PRO A 82 -23.59 -16.53 -25.50
C PRO A 82 -22.31 -17.28 -25.13
N HIS A 83 -22.47 -18.51 -24.63
CA HIS A 83 -21.38 -19.28 -24.01
C HIS A 83 -20.18 -19.55 -24.94
N ASN A 84 -20.41 -19.62 -26.26
CA ASN A 84 -19.37 -19.77 -27.27
C ASN A 84 -18.51 -18.50 -27.46
N GLU A 85 -19.00 -17.34 -27.05
CA GLU A 85 -18.31 -16.05 -27.18
C GLU A 85 -17.69 -15.59 -25.85
N ILE A 86 -18.29 -15.93 -24.71
CA ILE A 86 -17.78 -15.54 -23.39
C ILE A 86 -16.38 -16.10 -23.10
N GLY A 87 -16.05 -17.27 -23.65
CA GLY A 87 -14.76 -17.93 -23.50
C GLY A 87 -13.64 -17.29 -24.33
N LYS A 88 -13.96 -16.41 -25.27
CA LYS A 88 -12.95 -15.67 -26.05
C LYS A 88 -12.32 -14.59 -25.16
N PRO A 89 -10.99 -14.44 -25.15
CA PRO A 89 -10.34 -13.39 -24.37
C PRO A 89 -10.89 -12.01 -24.80
N PRO A 90 -11.16 -11.10 -23.86
CA PRO A 90 -11.57 -9.74 -24.21
C PRO A 90 -10.46 -9.05 -25.00
N GLY A 91 -10.83 -8.27 -26.02
CA GLY A 91 -9.87 -7.41 -26.71
C GLY A 91 -9.47 -6.23 -25.83
N VAL A 92 -8.43 -5.52 -26.27
CA VAL A 92 -7.85 -4.38 -25.53
C VAL A 92 -8.87 -3.23 -25.40
N GLU A 93 -9.75 -3.08 -26.38
CA GLU A 93 -10.86 -2.11 -26.39
C GLU A 93 -11.87 -2.31 -25.26
N CYS A 94 -11.91 -3.51 -24.65
CA CYS A 94 -12.77 -3.77 -23.49
C CYS A 94 -12.23 -3.14 -22.20
N TYR A 95 -11.06 -2.50 -22.22
CA TYR A 95 -10.40 -1.96 -21.04
C TYR A 95 -10.21 -0.43 -21.17
N ALA A 96 -10.33 0.26 -20.05
CA ALA A 96 -10.06 1.68 -19.93
C ALA A 96 -8.96 1.94 -18.89
N SER A 97 -8.28 3.07 -19.01
CA SER A 97 -7.27 3.51 -18.04
C SER A 97 -7.93 3.82 -16.70
N ALA A 98 -7.32 3.32 -15.63
CA ALA A 98 -7.80 3.48 -14.27
C ALA A 98 -6.64 3.53 -13.28
N SER A 99 -6.95 4.01 -12.09
CA SER A 99 -6.05 4.06 -10.95
C SER A 99 -6.52 3.06 -9.90
N VAL A 100 -5.60 2.27 -9.34
CA VAL A 100 -5.92 1.33 -8.26
C VAL A 100 -6.13 2.11 -6.97
N LEU A 101 -7.30 1.91 -6.37
CA LEU A 101 -7.64 2.47 -5.07
C LEU A 101 -7.15 1.54 -3.95
N TYR A 102 -7.62 0.30 -3.98
CA TYR A 102 -7.23 -0.72 -3.03
C TYR A 102 -7.37 -2.12 -3.63
N VAL A 103 -6.80 -3.09 -2.94
CA VAL A 103 -6.86 -4.50 -3.33
C VAL A 103 -7.35 -5.36 -2.18
N GLU A 104 -8.15 -6.37 -2.52
CA GLU A 104 -8.49 -7.47 -1.63
C GLU A 104 -7.59 -8.66 -1.94
N LYS A 105 -7.05 -9.29 -0.90
CA LYS A 105 -6.32 -10.55 -1.02
C LYS A 105 -7.12 -11.72 -0.49
N ASP A 106 -6.94 -12.87 -1.12
CA ASP A 106 -7.49 -14.13 -0.66
C ASP A 106 -6.78 -14.64 0.62
N ARG A 107 -7.25 -15.78 1.14
CA ARG A 107 -6.67 -16.44 2.32
C ARG A 107 -5.23 -16.94 2.12
N TRP A 108 -4.74 -17.01 0.88
CA TRP A 108 -3.38 -17.43 0.53
C TRP A 108 -2.46 -16.23 0.21
N GLY A 109 -2.95 -15.00 0.36
CA GLY A 109 -2.19 -13.77 0.14
C GLY A 109 -2.06 -13.36 -1.34
N ARG A 110 -2.83 -13.97 -2.24
CA ARG A 110 -2.91 -13.58 -3.66
C ARG A 110 -3.95 -12.49 -3.84
N VAL A 111 -3.76 -11.62 -4.84
CA VAL A 111 -4.75 -10.59 -5.18
C VAL A 111 -6.01 -11.28 -5.71
N ASP A 112 -7.14 -11.07 -5.03
CA ASP A 112 -8.45 -11.60 -5.41
C ASP A 112 -9.22 -10.55 -6.22
N ARG A 113 -9.36 -9.34 -5.68
CA ARG A 113 -10.07 -8.23 -6.32
C ARG A 113 -9.24 -6.96 -6.30
N THR A 114 -9.32 -6.20 -7.39
CA THR A 114 -8.67 -4.89 -7.52
C THR A 114 -9.75 -3.85 -7.71
N PHE A 115 -9.83 -2.89 -6.79
CA PHE A 115 -10.81 -1.82 -6.84
C PHE A 115 -10.16 -0.60 -7.47
N VAL A 116 -10.83 -0.04 -8.47
CA VAL A 116 -10.25 1.00 -9.33
C VAL A 116 -11.15 2.21 -9.42
N TRP A 117 -10.55 3.34 -9.80
CA TRP A 117 -11.21 4.54 -10.25
C TRP A 117 -10.75 4.84 -11.68
N PHE A 118 -11.68 4.92 -12.62
CA PHE A 118 -11.37 5.20 -14.02
C PHE A 118 -10.93 6.65 -14.20
N ASP A 119 -10.04 6.88 -15.17
CA ASP A 119 -9.60 8.22 -15.52
C ASP A 119 -10.69 9.01 -16.27
N ASP A 120 -11.61 8.29 -16.92
CA ASP A 120 -12.86 8.81 -17.47
C ASP A 120 -13.96 8.74 -16.41
N ASP A 121 -14.47 9.90 -15.99
CA ASP A 121 -15.47 10.02 -14.94
C ASP A 121 -16.82 9.42 -15.32
N GLU A 122 -17.15 9.29 -16.61
CA GLU A 122 -18.40 8.67 -17.06
C GLU A 122 -18.43 7.15 -16.80
N LEU A 123 -17.25 6.54 -16.61
CA LEU A 123 -17.10 5.11 -16.32
C LEU A 123 -17.17 4.79 -14.82
N ASN A 124 -17.19 5.81 -13.97
CA ASN A 124 -17.23 5.67 -12.51
C ASN A 124 -18.67 5.77 -12.01
N ASP A 125 -19.10 4.78 -11.22
CA ASP A 125 -20.32 4.90 -10.41
C ASP A 125 -20.03 5.80 -9.20
N ALA A 126 -20.84 6.84 -8.98
CA ALA A 126 -20.60 7.86 -7.94
C ALA A 126 -20.59 7.30 -6.50
N GLU A 127 -21.17 6.12 -6.27
CA GLU A 127 -21.43 5.58 -4.93
C GLU A 127 -20.41 4.52 -4.47
N ALA A 128 -19.65 3.89 -5.38
CA ALA A 128 -18.78 2.78 -4.99
C ALA A 128 -17.58 2.57 -5.93
N ALA A 129 -16.44 2.18 -5.34
CA ALA A 129 -15.29 1.71 -6.08
C ALA A 129 -15.63 0.40 -6.82
N TRP A 130 -15.24 0.30 -8.10
CA TRP A 130 -15.55 -0.86 -8.93
C TRP A 130 -14.47 -1.94 -8.80
N PRO A 131 -14.79 -3.20 -8.44
CA PRO A 131 -13.86 -4.32 -8.53
C PRO A 131 -13.65 -4.73 -9.99
N GLY A 132 -12.82 -3.96 -10.70
CA GLY A 132 -12.59 -4.11 -12.13
C GLY A 132 -11.65 -5.26 -12.48
N PRO A 133 -12.03 -6.15 -13.42
CA PRO A 133 -11.10 -7.10 -14.01
C PRO A 133 -9.91 -6.36 -14.65
N ILE A 134 -8.71 -6.67 -14.18
CA ILE A 134 -7.47 -6.06 -14.65
C ILE A 134 -6.94 -6.78 -15.90
N HIS A 135 -6.46 -5.98 -16.86
CA HIS A 135 -5.81 -6.46 -18.07
C HIS A 135 -4.65 -7.41 -17.72
N PRO A 136 -4.47 -8.55 -18.42
CA PRO A 136 -3.46 -9.56 -18.08
C PRO A 136 -2.04 -9.02 -17.85
N ASP A 137 -1.57 -8.12 -18.71
CA ASP A 137 -0.22 -7.54 -18.60
C ASP A 137 0.02 -6.76 -17.31
N ASP A 138 -1.03 -6.12 -16.77
CA ASP A 138 -0.91 -5.22 -15.62
C ASP A 138 -0.96 -6.00 -14.29
N ARG A 139 -1.36 -7.28 -14.32
CA ARG A 139 -1.53 -8.12 -13.12
C ARG A 139 -0.23 -8.32 -12.35
N ALA A 140 0.90 -8.46 -13.04
CA ALA A 140 2.20 -8.61 -12.40
C ALA A 140 2.59 -7.35 -11.62
N ALA A 141 2.34 -6.17 -12.20
CA ALA A 141 2.56 -4.89 -11.55
C ALA A 141 1.69 -4.76 -10.29
N VAL A 142 0.39 -5.04 -10.40
CA VAL A 142 -0.55 -5.02 -9.27
C VAL A 142 -0.11 -6.00 -8.18
N ALA A 143 0.21 -7.24 -8.51
CA ALA A 143 0.67 -8.23 -7.53
C ALA A 143 1.95 -7.80 -6.82
N SER A 144 2.88 -7.15 -7.54
CA SER A 144 4.14 -6.67 -6.96
C SER A 144 3.93 -5.51 -5.97
N GLN A 145 2.98 -4.62 -6.27
CA GLN A 145 2.69 -3.40 -5.49
C GLN A 145 1.57 -3.55 -4.47
N ALA A 146 0.77 -4.63 -4.54
CA ALA A 146 -0.28 -5.00 -3.60
C ALA A 146 0.29 -5.37 -2.21
N ARG A 147 0.93 -4.40 -1.57
CA ARG A 147 1.56 -4.47 -0.26
C ARG A 147 1.01 -3.33 0.58
N ARG A 148 0.75 -3.59 1.86
CA ARG A 148 0.29 -2.58 2.83
C ARG A 148 1.25 -1.40 3.00
N ALA A 149 2.49 -1.49 2.50
CA ALA A 149 3.44 -0.39 2.48
C ALA A 149 3.24 0.58 1.30
N CYS A 150 2.49 0.18 0.27
CA CYS A 150 2.34 0.92 -0.99
C CYS A 150 0.90 1.35 -1.27
N MET A 151 -0.10 0.60 -0.76
CA MET A 151 -1.52 0.88 -0.96
C MET A 151 -2.37 0.19 0.12
N PRO A 152 -3.67 0.55 0.25
CA PRO A 152 -4.59 -0.20 1.09
C PRO A 152 -4.75 -1.64 0.58
N VAL A 153 -4.56 -2.61 1.49
CA VAL A 153 -4.75 -4.03 1.21
C VAL A 153 -5.68 -4.63 2.26
N VAL A 154 -6.89 -4.97 1.82
CA VAL A 154 -7.93 -5.61 2.64
C VAL A 154 -7.70 -7.12 2.62
N THR A 155 -7.74 -7.76 3.79
CA THR A 155 -7.59 -9.21 3.91
C THR A 155 -8.69 -9.79 4.79
N PRO A 156 -9.34 -10.90 4.40
CA PRO A 156 -10.50 -11.44 5.12
C PRO A 156 -10.19 -11.97 6.54
N LYS A 157 -8.92 -12.27 6.85
CA LYS A 157 -8.49 -12.81 8.16
C LYS A 157 -7.42 -12.00 8.89
N GLY A 158 -6.87 -10.97 8.26
CA GLY A 158 -5.78 -10.20 8.83
C GLY A 158 -6.30 -8.88 9.37
N GLY A 159 -6.32 -8.74 10.70
CA GLY A 159 -6.31 -7.42 11.31
C GLY A 159 -5.21 -6.56 10.66
N ALA A 160 -5.47 -5.26 10.54
CA ALA A 160 -4.49 -4.36 9.99
C ALA A 160 -3.25 -4.41 10.91
N SER A 161 -2.10 -4.76 10.33
CA SER A 161 -0.79 -4.72 10.96
C SER A 161 0.06 -3.75 10.14
N TYR A 162 0.78 -2.86 10.84
CA TYR A 162 1.74 -1.84 10.35
C TYR A 162 1.22 -0.43 10.17
N SER A 163 1.49 0.46 11.14
CA SER A 163 1.28 1.91 11.05
C SER A 163 2.20 2.59 10.02
N ALA A 164 1.81 3.76 9.50
CA ALA A 164 2.72 4.65 8.74
C ALA A 164 3.97 5.05 9.55
N SER A 165 3.83 5.13 10.89
CA SER A 165 4.95 5.31 11.81
C SER A 165 5.88 4.09 11.89
N GLN A 166 5.49 2.92 11.38
CA GLN A 166 6.37 1.76 11.34
C GLN A 166 7.40 1.86 10.21
N GLY A 167 7.11 2.55 9.11
CA GLY A 167 8.10 2.83 8.06
C GLY A 167 9.21 3.76 8.59
N THR A 168 8.82 4.83 9.29
CA THR A 168 9.75 5.76 9.94
C THR A 168 10.43 5.14 11.17
N ALA A 169 9.71 4.40 12.01
CA ALA A 169 10.29 3.70 13.15
C ALA A 169 11.19 2.53 12.75
N ALA A 170 10.86 1.78 11.68
CA ALA A 170 11.73 0.76 11.13
C ALA A 170 12.98 1.40 10.50
N SER A 171 12.84 2.52 9.79
CA SER A 171 13.98 3.29 9.29
C SER A 171 14.87 3.79 10.43
N ALA A 172 14.28 4.33 11.50
CA ALA A 172 15.00 4.79 12.68
C ALA A 172 15.66 3.64 13.45
N SER A 173 14.95 2.51 13.59
CA SER A 173 15.47 1.29 14.22
C SER A 173 16.63 0.68 13.41
N ASN A 174 16.52 0.65 12.09
CA ASN A 174 17.58 0.20 11.20
C ASN A 174 18.80 1.13 11.25
N ALA A 175 18.57 2.45 11.28
CA ALA A 175 19.63 3.44 11.45
C ALA A 175 20.33 3.31 12.80
N ALA A 176 19.58 3.13 13.88
CA ALA A 176 20.12 2.89 15.22
C ALA A 176 20.92 1.58 15.28
N TYR A 177 20.44 0.52 14.63
CA TYR A 177 21.14 -0.75 14.54
C TYR A 177 22.46 -0.61 13.75
N ALA A 178 22.44 0.08 12.61
CA ALA A 178 23.63 0.35 11.81
C ALA A 178 24.66 1.19 12.58
N ALA A 179 24.22 2.27 13.25
CA ALA A 179 25.06 3.11 14.08
C ALA A 179 25.69 2.32 15.24
N ARG A 180 24.92 1.47 15.91
CA ARG A 180 25.43 0.59 16.97
C ARG A 180 26.53 -0.34 16.46
N ARG A 181 26.32 -1.01 15.32
CA ARG A 181 27.34 -1.89 14.72
C ARG A 181 28.59 -1.14 14.28
N PHE A 182 28.42 0.10 13.78
CA PHE A 182 29.54 0.96 13.44
C PHE A 182 30.39 1.30 14.67
N PHE A 183 29.75 1.71 15.78
CA PHE A 183 30.46 1.98 17.03
C PHE A 183 31.12 0.73 17.62
N GLU A 184 30.45 -0.42 17.59
CA GLU A 184 31.03 -1.70 18.02
C GLU A 184 32.29 -2.06 17.20
N ALA A 185 32.25 -1.92 15.87
CA ALA A 185 33.40 -2.15 15.00
C ALA A 185 34.55 -1.17 15.23
N ALA A 186 34.24 0.11 15.46
CA ALA A 186 35.23 1.14 15.79
C ALA A 186 35.91 0.87 17.13
N MET A 187 35.15 0.47 18.16
CA MET A 187 35.70 0.08 19.46
C MET A 187 36.58 -1.17 19.40
N GLN A 188 36.33 -2.05 18.41
CA GLN A 188 37.15 -3.24 18.15
C GLN A 188 38.38 -2.95 17.26
N GLY A 189 38.54 -1.71 16.78
CA GLY A 189 39.67 -1.32 15.92
C GLY A 189 39.61 -1.91 14.50
N SER A 190 38.42 -2.27 14.00
CA SER A 190 38.26 -2.89 12.68
C SER A 190 37.99 -1.84 11.59
N ASP A 191 39.05 -1.30 11.00
CA ASP A 191 38.98 -0.25 9.97
C ASP A 191 38.21 -0.68 8.71
N VAL A 192 38.26 -1.98 8.38
CA VAL A 192 37.55 -2.58 7.23
C VAL A 192 36.03 -2.57 7.47
N LEU A 193 35.59 -2.96 8.67
CA LEU A 193 34.16 -2.99 9.02
C LEU A 193 33.59 -1.57 9.17
N VAL A 194 34.36 -0.65 9.75
CA VAL A 194 33.99 0.77 9.87
C VAL A 194 33.77 1.39 8.48
N SER A 195 34.70 1.16 7.55
CA SER A 195 34.58 1.68 6.17
C SER A 195 33.39 1.08 5.41
N ALA A 196 33.15 -0.22 5.55
CA ALA A 196 32.03 -0.89 4.89
C ALA A 196 30.66 -0.45 5.45
N LEU A 197 30.54 -0.26 6.76
CA LEU A 197 29.31 0.21 7.41
C LEU A 197 29.03 1.70 7.12
N ALA A 198 30.07 2.53 7.01
CA ALA A 198 29.93 3.94 6.59
C ALA A 198 29.35 4.07 5.17
N GLY A 199 29.75 3.19 4.24
CA GLY A 199 29.22 3.17 2.87
C GLY A 199 27.75 2.74 2.77
N ILE A 200 27.27 1.92 3.71
CA ILE A 200 25.88 1.43 3.73
C ILE A 200 24.89 2.53 4.13
N GLY A 201 25.29 3.44 5.02
CA GLY A 201 24.46 4.58 5.44
C GLY A 201 24.10 5.54 4.30
N ALA A 202 24.87 5.53 3.21
CA ALA A 202 24.56 6.27 1.98
C ALA A 202 23.56 5.54 1.05
N SER A 203 23.26 4.26 1.29
CA SER A 203 22.36 3.45 0.46
C SER A 203 20.97 3.29 1.11
N LYS A 204 19.90 3.45 0.32
CA LYS A 204 18.50 3.38 0.78
C LYS A 204 18.03 1.97 1.26
N SER A 205 18.92 0.98 1.39
CA SER A 205 18.56 -0.43 1.59
C SER A 205 19.14 -1.09 2.85
N ALA A 206 19.62 -0.32 3.83
CA ALA A 206 20.20 -0.86 5.06
C ALA A 206 19.14 -1.52 5.97
N THR A 207 19.07 -2.84 5.95
CA THR A 207 18.26 -3.67 6.86
C THR A 207 19.17 -4.50 7.79
N PRO A 208 18.73 -4.92 8.98
CA PRO A 208 19.53 -5.75 9.89
C PRO A 208 20.04 -7.03 9.22
N ALA A 209 19.25 -7.64 8.35
CA ALA A 209 19.64 -8.83 7.59
C ALA A 209 20.78 -8.53 6.59
N SER A 210 20.73 -7.39 5.89
CA SER A 210 21.79 -6.99 4.97
C SER A 210 23.10 -6.65 5.70
N ILE A 211 23.01 -6.02 6.88
CA ILE A 211 24.16 -5.66 7.72
C ILE A 211 24.80 -6.94 8.28
N ASN A 212 24.02 -7.87 8.82
CA ASN A 212 24.55 -9.13 9.32
C ASN A 212 25.20 -9.98 8.23
N ARG A 213 24.64 -9.98 7.01
CA ARG A 213 25.25 -10.66 5.85
C ARG A 213 26.59 -10.03 5.47
N LEU A 214 26.72 -8.71 5.58
CA LEU A 214 27.99 -8.01 5.33
C LEU A 214 29.02 -8.33 6.42
N LEU A 215 28.62 -8.27 7.69
CA LEU A 215 29.49 -8.63 8.81
C LEU A 215 30.00 -10.07 8.70
N TYR A 216 29.14 -11.01 8.29
CA TYR A 216 29.54 -12.40 8.05
C TYR A 216 30.57 -12.54 6.91
N LYS A 217 30.47 -11.72 5.85
CA LYS A 217 31.40 -11.74 4.71
C LYS A 217 32.76 -11.11 5.01
N LEU A 218 32.83 -10.26 6.02
CA LEU A 218 34.02 -9.48 6.39
C LEU A 218 34.64 -9.94 7.73
N GLY A 219 34.01 -10.93 8.37
CA GLY A 219 34.43 -11.50 9.65
C GLY A 219 35.26 -12.79 9.54
N ASP A 220 35.55 -13.21 8.30
CA ASP A 220 36.64 -14.13 7.94
C ASP A 220 37.80 -13.31 7.34
#